data_AF-A0A539D292-F1
#
_entry.id   AF-A0A539D292-F1
#
_cell.length_a   1.000
_cell.length_b   1.000
_cell.length_c   1.000
_cell.angle_alpha   90.00
_cell.angle_beta   90.00
_cell.angle_gamma   90.00
#
_symmetry.space_group_name_H-M   'P 1'
#
loop_
_entity.id
_entity.type
_entity.pdbx_description
1 polymer ?
#
loop_
_entity_poly.entity_id
_entity_poly.type
_entity_poly.pdbx_seq_one_letter_code
_entity_poly.pdbx_strand_id
1 'polypeptide(L)' 'RMIAGVGPRIESTLNSLGVYHFDQIAQWTPANIDWIERYLAFKGRIGREKWIEQAKALARGEETEGRRRYLEGEHV' A
#
# COMPACT_ATOMS: atom_id res chain seq x y z
N ARG A 1 -7.01 -6.39 4.68
CA ARG A 1 -5.82 -5.61 4.22
C ARG A 1 -6.30 -4.69 3.10
N MET A 2 -6.02 -3.39 3.15
CA MET A 2 -6.60 -2.43 2.20
C MET A 2 -5.87 -2.37 0.85
N ILE A 3 -4.53 -2.44 0.84
CA ILE A 3 -3.73 -2.61 -0.39
C ILE A 3 -3.30 -4.07 -0.50
N ALA A 4 -3.59 -4.70 -1.63
CA ALA A 4 -3.17 -6.07 -1.89
C ALA A 4 -1.65 -6.19 -1.86
N GLY A 5 -1.16 -7.14 -1.05
CA GLY A 5 0.27 -7.39 -0.85
C GLY A 5 0.97 -6.48 0.18
N VAL A 6 0.26 -5.51 0.74
CA VAL A 6 0.66 -4.83 1.98
C VAL A 6 0.08 -5.60 3.17
N GLY A 7 0.91 -6.46 3.77
CA GLY A 7 0.59 -7.16 5.02
C GLY A 7 1.00 -6.37 6.27
N PRO A 8 0.62 -6.82 7.49
CA PRO A 8 0.86 -6.09 8.74
C PRO A 8 2.32 -5.72 8.98
N ARG A 9 3.26 -6.60 8.58
CA ARG A 9 4.69 -6.33 8.67
C ARG A 9 5.13 -5.19 7.75
N ILE A 10 4.67 -5.19 6.50
CA ILE A 10 4.99 -4.14 5.53
C ILE A 10 4.35 -2.82 5.99
N GLU A 11 3.09 -2.86 6.40
CA GLU A 11 2.37 -1.71 6.96
C GLU A 11 3.12 -1.09 8.15
N SER A 12 3.52 -1.90 9.13
CA SER A 12 4.31 -1.44 10.28
C SER A 12 5.64 -0.81 9.86
N THR A 13 6.33 -1.39 8.88
CA THR A 13 7.55 -0.80 8.33
C THR A 13 7.28 0.54 7.66
N LEU A 14 6.25 0.63 6.82
CA LEU A 14 5.87 1.88 6.15
C LEU A 14 5.50 2.97 7.16
N ASN A 15 4.76 2.62 8.22
CA ASN A 15 4.46 3.55 9.32
C ASN A 15 5.73 4.01 10.03
N SER A 16 6.70 3.12 10.27
CA SER A 16 8.00 3.49 10.85
C SER A 16 8.81 4.42 9.95
N LEU A 17 8.53 4.42 8.65
CA LEU A 17 9.11 5.33 7.65
C LEU A 17 8.29 6.62 7.45
N GLY A 18 7.24 6.84 8.25
CA GLY A 18 6.39 8.05 8.18
C GLY A 18 5.27 7.98 7.14
N VAL A 19 4.98 6.81 6.59
CA VAL A 19 3.89 6.60 5.62
C VAL A 19 2.67 6.05 6.37
N TYR A 20 1.66 6.90 6.55
CA TYR A 20 0.43 6.62 7.31
C TYR A 20 -0.84 6.74 6.47
N HIS A 21 -0.78 7.46 5.35
CA HIS A 21 -1.95 7.78 4.54
C HIS A 21 -1.77 7.29 3.09
N PHE A 22 -2.90 6.89 2.48
CA PHE A 22 -2.88 6.33 1.13
C PHE A 22 -2.44 7.34 0.06
N ASP A 23 -2.72 8.64 0.27
CA ASP A 23 -2.29 9.70 -0.64
C ASP A 23 -0.76 9.82 -0.72
N GLN A 24 -0.02 9.52 0.35
CA GLN A 24 1.44 9.48 0.34
C GLN A 24 1.95 8.38 -0.60
N ILE A 25 1.34 7.19 -0.56
CA ILE A 25 1.67 6.08 -1.48
C ILE A 25 1.24 6.44 -2.90
N ALA A 26 0.07 7.04 -3.08
CA ALA A 26 -0.47 7.45 -4.38
C ALA A 26 0.43 8.45 -5.12
N GLN A 27 1.24 9.22 -4.39
CA GLN A 27 2.15 10.24 -4.90
C GLN A 27 3.59 9.73 -5.10
N TRP A 28 3.89 8.46 -4.82
CA TRP A 28 5.23 7.94 -4.99
C TRP A 28 5.70 8.02 -6.44
N THR A 29 6.88 8.63 -6.59
CA THR A 29 7.63 8.67 -7.83
C THR A 29 8.39 7.37 -8.06
N PRO A 30 8.94 7.11 -9.27
CA PRO A 30 9.83 5.97 -9.49
C PRO A 30 11.01 5.90 -8.51
N ALA A 31 11.53 7.03 -8.06
CA ALA A 31 12.61 7.09 -7.06
C ALA A 31 12.12 6.65 -5.66
N ASN A 32 10.90 7.03 -5.27
CA ASN A 32 10.30 6.56 -4.01
C ASN A 32 10.08 5.05 -4.05
N ILE A 33 9.55 4.54 -5.17
CA ILE A 33 9.31 3.11 -5.37
C ILE A 33 10.64 2.35 -5.23
N ASP A 34 11.67 2.75 -5.97
CA ASP A 34 12.97 2.08 -5.94
C ASP A 34 13.65 2.15 -4.57
N TRP A 35 13.47 3.25 -3.82
CA TRP A 35 13.95 3.33 -2.44
C TRP A 35 13.20 2.39 -1.49
N ILE A 36 11.86 2.38 -1.54
CA ILE A 36 11.03 1.50 -0.70
C ILE A 36 11.29 0.02 -1.02
N GLU A 37 11.39 -0.34 -2.29
CA GLU A 37 11.68 -1.70 -2.75
C GLU A 37 13.02 -2.19 -2.21
N ARG A 38 14.07 -1.35 -2.30
CA ARG A 38 15.38 -1.64 -1.70
C ARG A 38 15.30 -1.79 -0.19
N TYR A 39 14.60 -0.88 0.50
CA TYR A 39 14.45 -0.93 1.96
C TYR A 39 13.74 -2.20 2.43
N LEU A 40 12.69 -2.61 1.72
CA LEU A 40 11.88 -3.79 2.04
C LEU A 40 12.47 -5.10 1.49
N ALA A 41 13.64 -5.04 0.86
CA ALA A 41 14.35 -6.18 0.26
C ALA A 41 13.51 -6.99 -0.75
N PHE A 42 12.69 -6.32 -1.55
CA PHE A 42 11.98 -6.91 -2.67
C PHE A 42 12.07 -6.01 -3.90
N LYS A 43 12.05 -6.58 -5.11
CA LYS A 43 12.11 -5.79 -6.36
C LYS A 43 10.88 -6.06 -7.24
N GLY A 44 10.31 -4.99 -7.80
CA GLY A 44 9.18 -4.98 -8.72
C GLY A 44 7.82 -5.31 -8.09
N ARG A 45 7.73 -5.47 -6.77
CA ARG A 45 6.49 -5.88 -6.09
C ARG A 45 5.45 -4.76 -6.10
N ILE A 46 5.88 -3.52 -5.84
CA ILE A 46 4.98 -2.36 -5.78
C ILE A 46 4.25 -2.17 -7.11
N GLY A 47 4.99 -2.31 -8.22
CA GLY A 47 4.44 -2.24 -9.57
C GLY A 47 3.55 -3.45 -9.92
N ARG A 48 4.03 -4.67 -9.67
CA ARG A 48 3.29 -5.91 -9.97
C ARG A 48 1.95 -5.99 -9.25
N GLU A 49 1.92 -5.57 -7.98
CA GLU A 49 0.71 -5.55 -7.16
C GLU A 49 -0.06 -4.22 -7.28
N LYS A 50 0.38 -3.30 -8.15
CA LYS A 50 -0.32 -2.03 -8.44
C LYS A 50 -0.63 -1.19 -7.20
N TRP A 51 0.30 -1.09 -6.23
CA TRP A 51 0.03 -0.39 -4.97
C TRP A 51 -0.37 1.07 -5.18
N ILE A 52 0.26 1.77 -6.14
CA ILE A 52 -0.02 3.17 -6.45
C ILE A 52 -1.48 3.36 -6.87
N GLU A 53 -1.98 2.50 -7.77
CA GLU A 53 -3.35 2.60 -8.29
C GLU A 53 -4.39 2.26 -7.22
N GLN A 54 -4.11 1.24 -6.39
CA GLN A 54 -4.97 0.92 -5.23
C GLN A 54 -4.99 2.06 -4.22
N ALA A 55 -3.84 2.66 -3.92
CA ALA A 55 -3.71 3.77 -3.00
C ALA A 55 -4.46 5.01 -3.50
N LYS A 56 -4.41 5.31 -4.80
CA LYS A 56 -5.21 6.38 -5.43
C LYS A 56 -6.71 6.18 -5.24
N ALA A 57 -7.21 4.95 -5.46
CA ALA A 57 -8.62 4.63 -5.25
C ALA A 57 -9.02 4.83 -3.78
N LEU A 58 -8.21 4.30 -2.85
CA LEU A 58 -8.44 4.42 -1.41
C LEU A 58 -8.37 5.89 -0.93
N ALA A 59 -7.45 6.69 -1.44
CA ALA A 59 -7.30 8.11 -1.11
C ALA A 59 -8.52 8.95 -1.55
N ARG A 60 -9.20 8.54 -2.63
CA ARG A 60 -10.48 9.14 -3.06
C ARG A 60 -11.69 8.62 -2.28
N GLY A 61 -11.50 7.71 -1.34
CA GLY A 61 -12.57 7.08 -0.58
C GLY A 61 -13.40 6.10 -1.41
N GLU A 62 -12.88 5.60 -2.53
CA GLU A 62 -13.58 4.61 -3.34
C GLU A 62 -13.73 3.29 -2.57
N GLU A 63 -14.85 2.62 -2.80
CA GLU A 63 -15.05 1.28 -2.29
C GLU A 63 -14.21 0.30 -3.09
N THR A 64 -13.15 -0.22 -2.47
CA THR A 64 -12.32 -1.28 -3.02
C THR A 64 -12.64 -2.59 -2.32
N GLU A 65 -12.38 -3.71 -2.99
CA GLU A 65 -12.51 -5.04 -2.39
C GLU A 65 -11.73 -5.15 -1.05
N GLY A 66 -10.55 -4.54 -0.98
CA GLY A 66 -9.76 -4.49 0.25
C GLY A 66 -10.39 -3.64 1.36
N ARG A 67 -11.12 -2.58 1.01
CA ARG A 67 -11.88 -1.75 1.94
C ARG A 67 -13.14 -2.47 2.44
N ARG A 68 -13.89 -3.11 1.53
CA ARG A 68 -15.08 -3.91 1.87
C ARG A 68 -14.74 -5.01 2.87
N ARG A 69 -13.75 -5.85 2.56
CA ARG A 69 -13.29 -6.93 3.46
C ARG A 69 -12.86 -6.43 4.84
N TYR A 70 -12.24 -5.25 4.89
CA TYR A 70 -11.86 -4.64 6.16
C TYR A 70 -13.08 -4.22 6.98
N LEU A 71 -14.08 -3.60 6.34
CA LEU A 71 -15.32 -3.19 7.01
C LEU A 71 -16.16 -4.39 7.47
N GLU A 72 -16.10 -5.50 6.74
CA GLU A 72 -16.84 -6.74 7.03
C GLU A 72 -16.13 -7.65 8.07
N GLY A 73 -14.94 -7.28 8.54
CA GLY A 73 -14.22 -8.03 9.57
C GLY A 73 -13.61 -9.35 9.08
N GLU A 74 -13.50 -9.56 7.77
CA GLU A 74 -12.88 -10.74 7.17
C GLU A 74 -11.34 -10.63 7.23
N HIS A 75 -10.78 -10.95 8.39
CA HIS A 75 -9.33 -11.07 8.57
C HIS A 75 -8.93 -12.55 8.45
N VAL A 76 -8.44 -12.96 7.28
CA VAL A 76 -7.72 -14.24 7.09
C VAL A 76 -6.25 -14.12 7.47
#